data_AF-A0A1G9I4K3-F1
#
_entry.id   AF-A0A1G9I4K3-F1
#
_cell.length_a   1.000
_cell.length_b   1.000
_cell.length_c   1.000
_cell.angle_alpha   90.00
_cell.angle_beta   90.00
_cell.angle_gamma   90.00
#
_symmetry.space_group_name_H-M   'P 1'
#
loop_
_entity.id
_entity.type
_entity.pdbx_description
1 polymer ?
#
loop_
_entity_poly.entity_id
_entity_poly.type
_entity_poly.pdbx_seq_one_letter_code
_entity_poly.pdbx_strand_id
1 'polypeptide(L)'
;MLIRSSPRITLTREGLDFCAEPERLLVAVSRLEAQARDIASGAPRSFDAAAISAVGLSVIPRALARLDRSKLRGAVRLSIQSAQSVPFMLTSGQADIVFFNPPLQGIAIRPLAEEIMFTWSVIVSDGHPQRGALGELVTAHEQVVAETIPGFRRLDQTELRILLSAERK
;
A
#
# COMPACT_ATOMS: atom_id res chain seq x y z
N MET A 1 -26.42 -9.47 7.15
CA MET A 1 -27.68 -9.06 7.80
C MET A 1 -27.42 -7.77 8.58
N LEU A 2 -28.29 -6.75 8.54
CA LEU A 2 -28.03 -5.46 9.18
C LEU A 2 -28.89 -5.32 10.45
N ILE A 3 -28.27 -4.99 11.59
CA ILE A 3 -29.02 -4.63 12.80
C ILE A 3 -29.15 -3.11 12.84
N ARG A 4 -30.39 -2.63 12.83
CA ARG A 4 -30.70 -1.21 12.94
C ARG A 4 -30.79 -0.83 14.42
N SER A 5 -29.83 -0.05 14.89
CA SER A 5 -29.97 0.75 16.11
C SER A 5 -29.57 2.19 15.76
N SER A 6 -30.56 3.07 15.63
CA SER A 6 -30.37 4.43 15.12
C SER A 6 -29.30 5.19 15.90
N PRO A 7 -28.41 6.02 15.30
CA PRO A 7 -28.22 6.35 13.88
C PRO A 7 -27.07 5.54 13.23
N ARG A 8 -26.62 4.43 13.85
CA ARG A 8 -25.45 3.66 13.40
C ARG A 8 -25.90 2.30 12.87
N ILE A 9 -25.86 2.15 11.55
CA ILE A 9 -25.95 0.82 10.94
C ILE A 9 -24.63 0.11 11.24
N THR A 10 -24.66 -0.90 12.09
CA THR A 10 -23.50 -1.74 12.40
C THR A 10 -23.69 -3.09 11.71
N LEU A 11 -22.74 -3.49 10.88
CA LEU A 11 -22.75 -4.77 10.20
C LEU A 11 -22.66 -5.91 11.25
N THR A 12 -23.50 -6.94 11.10
CA THR A 12 -23.34 -8.16 11.90
C THR A 12 -22.12 -8.94 11.43
N ARG A 13 -21.65 -9.91 12.22
CA ARG A 13 -20.56 -10.82 11.83
C ARG A 13 -20.85 -11.52 10.49
N GLU A 14 -22.08 -12.00 10.30
CA GLU A 14 -22.57 -12.53 9.02
C GLU A 14 -22.74 -11.46 7.92
N GLY A 15 -22.92 -10.19 8.30
CA GLY A 15 -22.92 -9.06 7.38
C GLY A 15 -21.52 -8.72 6.84
N LEU A 16 -20.48 -8.89 7.65
CA LEU A 16 -19.07 -8.74 7.24
C LEU A 16 -18.66 -9.87 6.28
N ASP A 17 -19.06 -11.11 6.57
CA ASP A 17 -18.76 -12.26 5.70
C ASP A 17 -19.49 -12.18 4.35
N PHE A 18 -20.69 -11.58 4.32
CA PHE A 18 -21.45 -11.36 3.09
C PHE A 18 -20.95 -10.17 2.26
N CYS A 19 -20.23 -9.18 2.83
CA CYS A 19 -19.73 -8.01 2.07
C CYS A 19 -18.77 -8.38 0.93
N ALA A 20 -18.06 -9.51 1.04
CA ALA A 20 -17.15 -9.96 0.00
C ALA A 20 -17.87 -10.32 -1.33
N GLU A 21 -19.13 -10.75 -1.30
CA GLU A 21 -19.88 -11.18 -2.49
C GLU A 21 -20.38 -9.99 -3.36
N PRO A 22 -21.08 -8.98 -2.79
CA PRO A 22 -21.49 -7.79 -3.53
C PRO A 22 -20.32 -6.96 -4.02
N GLU A 23 -19.25 -6.85 -3.25
CA GLU A 23 -18.04 -6.14 -3.67
C GLU A 23 -17.42 -6.80 -4.91
N ARG A 24 -17.29 -8.14 -4.93
CA ARG A 24 -16.83 -8.88 -6.12
C ARG A 24 -17.70 -8.63 -7.35
N LEU A 25 -19.02 -8.55 -7.20
CA LEU A 25 -19.95 -8.32 -8.31
C LEU A 25 -19.86 -6.90 -8.86
N LEU A 26 -19.85 -5.89 -7.98
CA LEU A 26 -19.71 -4.47 -8.38
C LEU A 26 -18.36 -4.19 -9.07
N VAL A 27 -17.34 -4.88 -8.61
CA VAL A 27 -15.99 -4.89 -9.20
C VAL A 27 -15.99 -5.50 -10.59
N ALA A 28 -16.62 -6.66 -10.76
CA ALA A 28 -16.70 -7.33 -12.06
C ALA A 28 -17.38 -6.43 -13.10
N VAL A 29 -18.44 -5.72 -12.69
CA VAL A 29 -19.13 -4.73 -13.54
C VAL A 29 -18.21 -3.56 -13.88
N SER A 30 -17.53 -2.97 -12.89
CA SER A 30 -16.59 -1.86 -13.12
C SER A 30 -15.46 -2.23 -14.09
N ARG A 31 -15.00 -3.48 -14.04
CA ARG A 31 -13.97 -4.02 -14.95
C ARG A 31 -14.48 -4.18 -16.38
N LEU A 32 -15.72 -4.64 -16.56
CA LEU A 32 -16.35 -4.75 -17.88
C LEU A 32 -16.49 -3.37 -18.54
N GLU A 33 -16.85 -2.34 -17.76
CA GLU A 33 -16.95 -0.97 -18.26
C GLU A 33 -15.60 -0.38 -18.66
N ALA A 34 -14.56 -0.57 -17.84
CA ALA A 34 -13.21 -0.14 -18.16
C ALA A 34 -12.69 -0.84 -19.43
N GLN A 35 -12.89 -2.15 -19.52
CA GLN A 35 -12.52 -2.94 -20.70
C GLN A 35 -13.27 -2.48 -21.96
N ALA A 36 -14.57 -2.21 -21.86
CA ALA A 36 -15.35 -1.71 -22.98
C ALA A 36 -14.86 -0.34 -23.47
N ARG A 37 -14.44 0.54 -22.54
CA ARG A 37 -13.87 1.86 -22.86
C ARG A 37 -12.52 1.78 -23.56
N ASP A 38 -11.66 0.85 -23.13
CA ASP A 38 -10.36 0.60 -23.76
C ASP A 38 -10.54 0.01 -25.17
N ILE A 39 -11.47 -0.94 -25.33
CA ILE A 39 -11.82 -1.50 -26.63
C ILE A 39 -12.39 -0.43 -27.56
N ALA A 40 -13.29 0.41 -27.06
CA ALA A 40 -13.92 1.47 -27.85
C ALA A 40 -12.94 2.57 -28.30
N SER A 41 -11.84 2.78 -27.57
CA SER A 41 -10.84 3.81 -27.87
C SER A 41 -9.65 3.30 -28.69
N GLY A 42 -9.50 1.98 -28.88
CA GLY A 42 -8.35 1.39 -29.58
C GLY A 42 -7.00 1.63 -28.89
N ALA A 43 -7.01 2.06 -27.62
CA ALA A 43 -5.81 2.37 -26.86
C ALA A 43 -5.07 1.08 -26.43
N PRO A 44 -3.73 1.07 -26.40
CA PRO A 44 -2.98 0.00 -25.73
C PRO A 44 -3.48 -0.13 -24.29
N ARG A 45 -3.85 -1.34 -23.83
CA ARG A 45 -4.40 -1.54 -22.48
C ARG A 45 -3.40 -1.03 -21.44
N SER A 46 -3.78 0.04 -20.73
CA SER A 46 -3.10 0.45 -19.50
C SER A 46 -3.35 -0.59 -18.42
N PHE A 47 -2.36 -0.92 -17.59
CA PHE A 47 -2.58 -1.71 -16.38
C PHE A 47 -2.45 -0.84 -15.13
N ASP A 48 -3.27 -1.12 -14.13
CA ASP A 48 -3.30 -0.41 -12.85
C ASP A 48 -2.39 -1.13 -11.84
N ALA A 49 -1.46 -0.38 -11.24
CA ALA A 49 -0.55 -0.87 -10.19
C ALA A 49 -0.83 -0.16 -8.87
N ALA A 50 -0.82 -0.89 -7.76
CA ALA A 50 -0.92 -0.30 -6.41
C ALA A 50 0.25 -0.73 -5.52
N ALA A 51 0.69 0.17 -4.65
CA ALA A 51 1.80 -0.09 -3.73
C ALA A 51 1.65 0.68 -2.42
N ILE A 52 2.25 0.16 -1.36
CA ILE A 52 2.49 0.95 -0.14
C ILE A 52 3.62 1.98 -0.39
N SER A 53 3.54 3.13 0.28
CA SER A 53 4.41 4.30 0.03
C SER A 53 5.90 3.96 -0.08
N ALA A 54 6.42 3.12 0.82
CA ALA A 54 7.83 2.74 0.84
C ALA A 54 8.30 2.09 -0.46
N VAL A 55 7.46 1.25 -1.09
CA VAL A 55 7.80 0.54 -2.34
C VAL A 55 7.41 1.36 -3.57
N GLY A 56 6.25 2.02 -3.50
CA GLY A 56 5.70 2.82 -4.60
C GLY A 56 6.57 4.00 -5.00
N LEU A 57 7.27 4.62 -4.05
CA LEU A 57 8.12 5.79 -4.32
C LEU A 57 9.59 5.47 -4.58
N SER A 58 10.07 4.28 -4.20
CA SER A 58 11.50 3.95 -4.27
C SER A 58 11.84 2.95 -5.37
N VAL A 59 11.12 1.83 -5.45
CA VAL A 59 11.47 0.70 -6.31
C VAL A 59 10.78 0.81 -7.66
N ILE A 60 9.48 1.08 -7.67
CA ILE A 60 8.67 1.06 -8.90
C ILE A 60 9.18 2.08 -9.93
N PRO A 61 9.48 3.35 -9.58
CA PRO A 61 10.00 4.31 -10.56
C PRO A 61 11.31 3.85 -11.20
N ARG A 62 12.22 3.25 -10.41
CA ARG A 62 13.50 2.70 -10.90
C ARG A 62 13.28 1.47 -11.80
N ALA A 63 12.32 0.62 -11.46
CA ALA A 63 11.95 -0.54 -12.28
C ALA A 63 11.35 -0.10 -13.63
N LEU A 64 10.43 0.87 -13.62
CA LEU A 64 9.84 1.43 -14.84
C LEU A 64 10.89 2.08 -15.74
N ALA A 65 11.89 2.76 -15.16
CA ALA A 65 12.98 3.36 -15.93
C ALA A 65 13.84 2.35 -16.72
N ARG A 66 13.81 1.06 -16.34
CA ARG A 66 14.52 -0.02 -17.04
C ARG A 66 13.70 -0.65 -18.17
N LEU A 67 12.41 -0.34 -18.26
CA LEU A 67 11.55 -0.86 -19.32
C LEU A 67 11.73 -0.05 -20.61
N ASP A 68 11.63 -0.73 -21.74
CA ASP A 68 11.60 -0.06 -23.04
C ASP A 68 10.40 0.90 -23.08
N ARG A 69 10.66 2.18 -23.38
CA ARG A 69 9.64 3.23 -23.47
C ARG A 69 8.56 2.90 -24.51
N SER A 70 8.88 2.11 -25.53
CA SER A 70 7.89 1.63 -26.50
C SER A 70 6.82 0.74 -25.85
N LYS A 71 7.19 0.00 -24.80
CA LYS A 71 6.30 -0.85 -24.00
C LYS A 71 5.52 -0.08 -22.93
N LEU A 72 5.89 1.18 -22.67
CA LEU A 72 5.27 2.05 -21.65
C LEU A 72 4.28 3.07 -22.20
N ARG A 73 4.12 3.20 -23.52
CA ARG A 73 3.19 4.16 -24.13
C ARG A 73 1.75 3.82 -23.74
N GLY A 74 1.24 4.53 -22.73
CA GLY A 74 -0.10 4.34 -22.15
C GLY A 74 -0.19 3.29 -21.04
N ALA A 75 0.91 2.66 -20.61
CA ALA A 75 0.79 1.31 -20.05
C ALA A 75 0.68 1.18 -18.52
N VAL A 76 0.92 2.22 -17.69
CA VAL A 76 0.95 2.03 -16.23
C VAL A 76 0.33 3.21 -15.49
N ARG A 77 -0.71 2.96 -14.69
CA ARG A 77 -1.21 3.91 -13.69
C ARG A 77 -0.82 3.41 -12.31
N LEU A 78 0.05 4.16 -11.63
CA LEU A 78 0.51 3.82 -10.29
C LEU A 78 -0.30 4.58 -9.24
N SER A 79 -0.81 3.86 -8.24
CA SER A 79 -1.45 4.42 -7.05
C SER A 79 -0.69 4.04 -5.79
N ILE A 80 -0.60 4.98 -4.85
CA ILE A 80 -0.01 4.75 -3.53
C ILE A 80 -1.12 4.71 -2.50
N GLN A 81 -1.18 3.62 -1.75
CA GLN A 81 -2.26 3.34 -0.82
C GLN A 81 -1.74 2.78 0.50
N SER A 82 -2.60 2.77 1.51
CA SER A 82 -2.28 2.15 2.80
C SER A 82 -2.10 0.63 2.66
N ALA A 83 -1.35 0.03 3.58
CA ALA A 83 -1.19 -1.42 3.67
C ALA A 83 -2.52 -2.18 3.78
N GLN A 84 -3.57 -1.53 4.31
CA GLN A 84 -4.91 -2.13 4.44
C GLN A 84 -5.69 -2.07 3.12
N SER A 85 -5.48 -1.04 2.31
CA SER A 85 -6.23 -0.79 1.07
C SER A 85 -5.64 -1.54 -0.13
N VAL A 86 -4.33 -1.75 -0.18
CA VAL A 86 -3.65 -2.43 -1.30
C VAL A 86 -4.17 -3.86 -1.55
N PRO A 87 -4.33 -4.73 -0.54
CA PRO A 87 -5.02 -6.03 -0.66
C PRO A 87 -6.35 -5.95 -1.39
N PHE A 88 -7.20 -5.01 -0.96
CA PHE A 88 -8.54 -4.84 -1.49
C PHE A 88 -8.50 -4.40 -2.95
N MET A 89 -7.57 -3.53 -3.36
CA MET A 89 -7.48 -3.09 -4.75
C MET A 89 -7.23 -4.25 -5.73
N LEU A 90 -6.46 -5.26 -5.34
CA LEU A 90 -6.23 -6.43 -6.18
C LEU A 90 -7.47 -7.32 -6.26
N THR A 91 -8.07 -7.65 -5.12
CA THR A 91 -9.26 -8.53 -5.07
C THR A 91 -10.48 -7.87 -5.69
N SER A 92 -10.56 -6.54 -5.63
CA SER A 92 -11.58 -5.69 -6.24
C SER A 92 -11.23 -5.26 -7.67
N GLY A 93 -10.19 -5.80 -8.30
CA GLY A 93 -9.85 -5.51 -9.70
C GLY A 93 -9.56 -4.03 -10.01
N GLN A 94 -9.37 -3.19 -8.99
CA GLN A 94 -8.93 -1.81 -9.12
C GLN A 94 -7.42 -1.69 -9.38
N ALA A 95 -6.68 -2.78 -9.15
CA ALA A 95 -5.30 -2.96 -9.55
C ALA A 95 -5.13 -4.33 -10.22
N ASP A 96 -4.34 -4.38 -11.29
CA ASP A 96 -3.92 -5.61 -11.96
C ASP A 96 -2.72 -6.25 -11.23
N ILE A 97 -1.90 -5.43 -10.56
CA ILE A 97 -0.74 -5.86 -9.80
C ILE A 97 -0.55 -5.01 -8.54
N VAL A 98 -0.14 -5.66 -7.44
CA VAL A 98 0.17 -4.97 -6.19
C VAL A 98 1.56 -5.32 -5.66
N PHE A 99 2.21 -4.31 -5.07
CA PHE A 99 3.49 -4.45 -4.40
C PHE A 99 3.29 -4.29 -2.89
N PHE A 100 3.15 -5.44 -2.21
CA PHE A 100 2.70 -5.56 -0.82
C PHE A 100 3.32 -6.80 -0.15
N ASN A 101 3.42 -6.80 1.19
CA ASN A 101 3.87 -7.97 1.95
C ASN A 101 2.67 -8.65 2.66
N PRO A 102 2.42 -9.97 2.46
CA PRO A 102 1.28 -10.78 2.93
C PRO A 102 0.79 -10.62 4.39
N PRO A 103 -0.41 -11.17 4.74
CA PRO A 103 -1.10 -12.28 4.06
C PRO A 103 -2.20 -11.89 3.05
N LEU A 104 -2.11 -12.47 1.84
CA LEU A 104 -3.21 -12.53 0.85
C LEU A 104 -3.46 -14.00 0.48
N GLN A 105 -4.72 -14.46 0.47
CA GLN A 105 -5.09 -15.82 0.10
C GLN A 105 -5.71 -15.86 -1.30
N GLY A 106 -5.56 -16.99 -2.01
CA GLY A 106 -6.21 -17.22 -3.31
C GLY A 106 -5.63 -16.40 -4.49
N ILE A 107 -4.45 -15.82 -4.31
CA ILE A 107 -3.77 -14.97 -5.31
C ILE A 107 -2.37 -15.52 -5.56
N ALA A 108 -1.89 -15.43 -6.80
CA ALA A 108 -0.51 -15.76 -7.13
C ALA A 108 0.45 -14.73 -6.51
N ILE A 109 1.25 -15.17 -5.52
CA ILE A 109 2.25 -14.33 -4.86
C ILE A 109 3.64 -14.74 -5.37
N ARG A 110 4.42 -13.75 -5.79
CA ARG A 110 5.86 -13.92 -6.05
C ARG A 110 6.65 -13.26 -4.92
N PRO A 111 7.21 -14.04 -3.98
CA PRO A 111 8.10 -13.49 -2.97
C PRO A 111 9.31 -12.84 -3.65
N LEU A 112 9.65 -11.61 -3.24
CA LEU A 112 10.81 -10.88 -3.75
C LEU A 112 11.97 -10.89 -2.75
N ALA A 113 11.68 -10.89 -1.45
CA ALA A 113 12.63 -11.02 -0.36
C ALA A 113 11.92 -11.62 0.86
N GLU A 114 12.64 -12.35 1.71
CA GLU A 114 12.13 -12.84 3.01
C GLU A 114 11.99 -11.70 4.03
N GLU A 115 12.92 -10.74 4.01
CA GLU A 115 12.96 -9.61 4.94
C GLU A 115 13.25 -8.32 4.14
N ILE A 116 12.23 -7.48 3.98
CA ILE A 116 12.43 -6.14 3.41
C ILE A 116 12.87 -5.22 4.55
N MET A 117 14.17 -5.00 4.67
CA MET A 117 14.73 -4.00 5.59
C MET A 117 14.39 -2.61 5.05
N PHE A 118 13.38 -1.95 5.61
CA PHE A 118 13.12 -0.54 5.35
C PHE A 118 13.53 0.28 6.57
N THR A 119 14.28 1.37 6.34
CA THR A 119 14.49 2.39 7.36
C THR A 119 13.31 3.35 7.33
N TRP A 120 12.68 3.60 8.47
CA TRP A 120 11.68 4.67 8.63
C TRP A 120 12.08 5.62 9.75
N SER A 121 11.48 6.80 9.78
CA SER A 121 11.81 7.83 10.75
C SER A 121 10.59 8.63 11.15
N VAL A 122 10.53 9.07 12.41
CA VAL A 122 9.56 10.06 12.87
C VAL A 122 10.15 11.45 12.67
N ILE A 123 9.39 12.33 12.02
CA ILE A 123 9.82 13.70 11.70
C ILE A 123 8.91 14.68 12.42
N VAL A 124 9.48 15.56 13.23
CA VAL A 124 8.77 16.60 13.97
C VAL A 124 9.38 17.97 13.64
N SER A 125 8.53 18.98 13.42
CA SER A 125 8.98 20.34 13.15
C SER A 125 9.67 20.96 14.37
N ASP A 126 10.82 21.62 14.14
CA ASP A 126 11.51 22.41 15.16
C ASP A 126 10.69 23.67 15.45
N GLY A 127 9.78 23.58 16.42
CA GLY A 127 8.91 24.69 16.82
C GLY A 127 7.49 24.27 17.20
N HIS A 128 7.17 22.98 17.13
CA HIS A 128 5.81 22.52 17.35
C HIS A 128 5.28 22.94 18.74
N PRO A 129 4.11 23.59 18.86
CA PRO A 129 3.60 24.09 20.14
C PRO A 129 3.35 22.98 21.17
N GLN A 130 3.19 21.73 20.72
CA GLN A 130 2.95 20.56 21.55
C GLN A 130 4.16 19.60 21.63
N ARG A 131 5.39 20.13 21.65
CA ARG A 131 6.63 19.32 21.70
C ARG A 131 6.60 18.22 22.78
N GLY A 132 6.04 18.50 23.96
CA GLY A 132 5.92 17.52 25.06
C GLY A 132 5.10 16.29 24.67
N ALA A 133 3.85 16.50 24.23
CA ALA A 133 2.96 15.40 23.80
C ALA A 133 3.51 14.63 22.59
N LEU A 134 4.19 15.32 21.67
CA LEU A 134 4.88 14.65 20.55
C LEU A 134 6.04 13.78 21.02
N GLY A 135 6.80 14.22 22.04
CA GLY A 135 7.84 13.42 22.67
C GLY A 135 7.28 12.14 23.30
N GLU A 136 6.18 12.26 24.05
CA GLU A 136 5.49 11.10 24.64
C GLU A 136 5.00 10.11 23.58
N LEU A 137 4.43 10.60 22.47
CA LEU A 137 4.00 9.75 21.36
C LEU A 137 5.17 9.04 20.69
N VAL A 138 6.31 9.72 20.49
CA VAL A 138 7.53 9.09 19.94
C VAL A 138 8.01 7.98 20.86
N THR A 139 8.06 8.22 22.18
CA THR A 139 8.47 7.20 23.15
C THR A 139 7.53 6.00 23.16
N ALA A 140 6.21 6.22 23.15
CA ALA A 140 5.23 5.14 23.08
C ALA A 140 5.35 4.34 21.76
N HIS A 141 5.59 5.04 20.64
CA HIS A 141 5.83 4.39 19.35
C HIS A 141 7.09 3.52 19.38
N GLU A 142 8.21 4.01 19.94
CA GLU A 142 9.45 3.24 20.08
C GLU A 142 9.24 1.96 20.90
N GLN A 143 8.46 2.02 21.98
CA GLN A 143 8.12 0.86 22.80
C GLN A 143 7.30 -0.17 22.02
N VAL A 144 6.20 0.24 21.41
CA VAL A 144 5.34 -0.66 20.62
C VAL A 144 6.13 -1.31 19.48
N VAL A 145 6.97 -0.54 18.79
CA VAL A 145 7.81 -1.06 17.71
C VAL A 145 8.79 -2.12 18.22
N ALA A 146 9.46 -1.87 19.34
CA ALA A 146 10.40 -2.83 19.94
C ALA A 146 9.71 -4.13 20.37
N GLU A 147 8.44 -4.07 20.77
CA GLU A 147 7.64 -5.23 21.16
C GLU A 147 7.06 -6.00 19.97
N THR A 148 6.71 -5.30 18.89
CA THR A 148 5.93 -5.88 17.78
C THR A 148 6.75 -6.26 16.55
N ILE A 149 7.94 -5.68 16.38
CA ILE A 149 8.77 -5.88 15.19
C ILE A 149 10.01 -6.70 15.56
N PRO A 150 10.08 -7.99 15.18
CA PRO A 150 11.28 -8.80 15.35
C PRO A 150 12.49 -8.15 14.68
N GLY A 151 13.63 -8.16 15.37
CA GLY A 151 14.87 -7.58 14.83
C GLY A 151 14.91 -6.05 14.77
N PHE A 152 13.94 -5.35 15.37
CA PHE A 152 13.97 -3.89 15.45
C PHE A 152 15.25 -3.38 16.10
N ARG A 153 15.90 -2.42 15.42
CA ARG A 153 17.08 -1.74 15.92
C ARG A 153 16.90 -0.23 15.80
N ARG A 154 17.02 0.47 16.93
CA ARG A 154 17.05 1.94 16.95
C ARG A 154 18.34 2.42 16.27
N LEU A 155 18.20 3.38 15.37
CA LEU A 155 19.33 4.08 14.74
C LEU A 155 19.60 5.39 15.47
N ASP A 156 20.87 5.71 15.71
CA ASP A 156 21.26 7.07 16.10
C ASP A 156 21.39 8.00 14.87
N GLN A 157 21.58 9.31 15.11
CA GLN A 157 21.70 10.29 14.02
C GLN A 157 22.95 10.10 13.14
N THR A 158 24.02 9.52 13.68
CA THR A 158 25.25 9.25 12.93
C THR A 158 25.04 8.05 12.01
N GLU A 159 24.44 6.98 12.51
CA GLU A 159 24.07 5.80 11.74
C GLU A 159 23.07 6.15 10.63
N LEU A 160 22.05 6.97 10.95
CA LEU A 160 21.09 7.45 9.95
C LEU A 160 21.78 8.25 8.84
N ARG A 161 22.71 9.15 9.19
CA ARG A 161 23.50 9.91 8.19
C ARG A 161 24.32 8.98 7.29
N ILE A 162 24.95 7.96 7.86
CA ILE A 162 25.73 6.98 7.10
C ILE A 162 24.81 6.22 6.13
N LEU A 163 23.67 5.73 6.61
CA LEU A 163 22.72 4.96 5.80
C LEU A 163 22.16 5.81 4.64
N LEU A 164 21.74 7.04 4.90
CA LEU A 164 21.27 7.98 3.87
C LEU A 164 22.34 8.43 2.87
N SER A 165 23.63 8.29 3.23
CA SER A 165 24.75 8.57 2.31
C SER A 165 25.07 7.37 1.40
N ALA A 166 24.83 6.15 1.87
CA ALA A 166 25.05 4.92 1.12
C ALA A 166 24.00 4.72 0.02
N GLU A 167 22.75 5.15 0.23
CA GLU A 167 21.66 5.00 -0.76
C GLU A 167 21.73 5.96 -1.97
N ARG A 168 22.70 6.90 -2.00
CA ARG A 168 22.87 7.87 -3.10
C ARG A 168 23.83 7.45 -4.22
N LYS A 169 24.43 6.25 -4.15
CA LYS A 169 25.24 5.67 -5.23
C LYS A 169 24.40 4.71 -6.08
#